data_AF-A0A9X3W5I6-F1
#
_entry.id   AF-A0A9X3W5I6-F1
#
_cell.length_a   1.000
_cell.length_b   1.000
_cell.length_c   1.000
_cell.angle_alpha   90.00
_cell.angle_beta   90.00
_cell.angle_gamma   90.00
#
_symmetry.space_group_name_H-M   'P 1'
#
loop_
_entity.id
_entity.type
_entity.pdbx_description
1 polymer ?
#
loop_
_entity_poly.entity_id
_entity_poly.type
_entity_poly.pdbx_seq_one_letter_code
_entity_poly.pdbx_strand_id
1 'polypeptide(L)' 'MDSLHSTMNQRIKGKHLSFEERVIIQTRIKDGFSLRAIARE' A
#
# COMPACT_ATOMS: atom_id res chain seq x y z
N MET A 1 14.93 14.99 -2.91
CA MET A 1 13.62 15.27 -2.31
C MET A 1 12.65 14.34 -3.00
N ASP A 2 12.80 13.07 -2.66
CA ASP A 2 12.09 11.99 -3.34
C ASP A 2 10.84 11.77 -2.50
N SER A 3 9.79 12.51 -2.87
CA SER A 3 8.43 12.20 -2.46
C SER A 3 8.17 10.78 -2.97
N LEU A 4 8.52 9.78 -2.14
CA LEU A 4 8.01 8.43 -2.25
C LEU A 4 6.50 8.64 -2.26
N HIS A 5 5.92 8.62 -3.46
CA HIS A 5 4.49 8.67 -3.63
C HIS A 5 3.96 7.49 -2.83
N SER A 6 3.38 7.79 -1.68
CA SER A 6 2.65 6.84 -0.86
C SER A 6 1.56 6.29 -1.75
N THR A 7 1.83 5.12 -2.35
CA THR A 7 0.92 4.47 -3.30
C THR A 7 -0.43 4.20 -2.62
N MET A 8 -0.41 4.06 -1.29
CA MET A 8 -1.58 4.04 -0.45
C MET A 8 -1.94 5.47 -0.03
N ASN A 9 -3.04 6.01 -0.55
CA ASN A 9 -3.58 7.28 -0.07
C ASN A 9 -3.93 7.19 1.43
N GLN A 10 -4.05 8.35 2.08
CA GLN A 10 -4.42 8.43 3.49
C GLN A 10 -5.68 7.59 3.79
N ARG A 11 -5.54 6.68 4.76
CA ARG A 11 -6.61 5.77 5.18
C ARG A 11 -7.79 6.55 5.76
N ILE A 12 -8.91 6.56 5.04
CA ILE A 12 -10.18 7.10 5.52
C ILE A 12 -10.84 6.06 6.43
N LYS A 13 -11.12 6.44 7.69
CA LYS A 13 -11.77 5.55 8.66
C LYS A 13 -13.13 5.09 8.12
N GLY A 14 -13.39 3.78 8.16
CA GLY A 14 -14.64 3.18 7.67
C GLY A 14 -14.66 2.90 6.17
N LYS A 15 -13.65 3.33 5.41
CA LYS A 15 -13.49 2.97 3.99
C LYS A 15 -12.70 1.67 3.87
N HIS A 16 -13.24 0.73 3.11
CA HIS A 16 -12.49 -0.46 2.71
C HIS A 16 -11.47 -0.12 1.62
N LEU A 17 -10.39 -0.90 1.56
CA LEU A 17 -9.41 -0.79 0.49
C LEU A 17 -10.09 -0.98 -0.87
N SER A 18 -9.73 -0.13 -1.82
CA SER A 18 -10.14 -0.28 -3.21
C SER A 18 -9.56 -1.56 -3.82
N PHE A 19 -10.09 -1.97 -4.97
CA PHE A 19 -9.52 -3.08 -5.71
C PHE A 19 -8.06 -2.84 -6.08
N GLU A 20 -7.73 -1.63 -6.53
CA GLU A 20 -6.37 -1.22 -6.90
C GLU A 20 -5.42 -1.30 -5.70
N GLU A 21 -5.83 -0.76 -4.55
CA GLU A 21 -5.04 -0.81 -3.30
C GLU A 21 -4.77 -2.26 -2.87
N ARG A 22 -5.77 -3.14 -3.00
CA ARG A 22 -5.61 -4.57 -2.72
C ARG A 22 -4.63 -5.25 -3.69
N VAL A 23 -4.71 -4.93 -4.97
CA VAL A 23 -3.81 -5.50 -6.00
C VAL A 23 -2.36 -5.08 -5.75
N ILE A 24 -2.14 -3.82 -5.35
CA ILE A 24 -0.81 -3.32 -4.98
C ILE A 24 -0.25 -4.11 -3.81
N ILE A 25 -1.02 -4.24 -2.71
CA ILE A 25 -0.58 -5.01 -1.53
C ILE A 25 -0.26 -6.46 -1.90
N GLN A 26 -1.11 -7.11 -2.71
CA GLN A 26 -0.88 -8.49 -3.14
C GLN A 26 0.38 -8.64 -3.99
N THR A 27 0.62 -7.69 -4.89
CA THR A 27 1.83 -7.66 -5.73
C THR A 27 3.08 -7.52 -4.86
N ARG A 28 3.08 -6.58 -3.90
CA ARG A 28 4.20 -6.39 -2.98
C ARG A 28 4.48 -7.64 -2.12
N ILE A 29 3.44 -8.32 -1.65
CA ILE A 29 3.59 -9.59 -0.93
C ILE A 29 4.25 -10.64 -1.83
N LYS A 30 3.80 -10.75 -3.09
CA LYS A 30 4.38 -11.67 -4.08
C LYS A 30 5.85 -11.34 -4.37
N ASP A 31 6.20 -10.06 -4.39
CA ASP A 31 7.57 -9.57 -4.60
C ASP A 31 8.47 -9.73 -3.36
N GLY A 32 7.95 -10.33 -2.27
CA GLY A 32 8.72 -10.63 -1.06
C GLY A 32 8.87 -9.45 -0.09
N PHE A 33 8.07 -8.39 -0.25
CA PHE A 33 8.11 -7.26 0.69
C PHE A 33 7.50 -7.66 2.02
N SER A 34 8.15 -7.25 3.11
CA SER A 34 7.55 -7.38 4.45
C SER A 34 6.30 -6.51 4.56
N LEU A 35 5.31 -6.96 5.34
CA LEU A 35 4.11 -6.17 5.63
C LEU A 35 4.46 -4.79 6.24
N ARG A 36 5.56 -4.70 6.99
CA ARG A 36 6.05 -3.44 7.56
C ARG A 36 6.63 -2.50 6.51
N ALA A 37 7.24 -3.02 5.45
CA ALA A 37 7.67 -2.21 4.32
C ALA A 37 6.46 -1.65 3.57
N ILE A 38 5.45 -2.49 3.32
CA ILE A 38 4.20 -2.12 2.62
C ILE A 38 3.42 -1.05 3.41
N ALA A 39 3.32 -1.18 4.73
CA ALA A 39 2.58 -0.23 5.56
C ALA A 39 3.26 1.14 5.72
N ARG A 40 4.54 1.26 5.34
CA ARG A 40 5.30 2.53 5.38
C ARG A 40 5.37 3.23 4.03
N GLU A 41 4.98 2.55 2.95
CA GLU A 41 4.89 3.13 1.61
C GLU A 41 3.78 4.17 1.60
#